data_AF-A0A962RL04-F1
#
_entry.id   AF-A0A962RL04-F1
#
_cell.length_a   1.000
_cell.length_b   1.000
_cell.length_c   1.000
_cell.angle_alpha   90.00
_cell.angle_beta   90.00
_cell.angle_gamma   90.00
#
_symmetry.space_group_name_H-M   'P 1'
#
loop_
_entity.id
_entity.type
_entity.pdbx_description
1 polymer ?
#
loop_
_entity_poly.entity_id
_entity_poly.type
_entity_poly.pdbx_seq_one_letter_code
_entity_poly.pdbx_strand_id
1 'polypeptide(L)'
;FEYARNTPFGEVIAHGPMVYGIAGGLQYASGINDGTLLALLGIDKWRLKGPVKHGDTIRLEQTVIEKKPTSKPDRGIIVFKREIKNQRDEVVQEMEATIMYRCREAG
;
A
#
# COMPACT_ATOMS: atom_id res chain seq x y z
N PHE A 1 -6.21 22.29 17.86
CA PHE A 1 -5.56 22.45 16.55
C PHE A 1 -6.07 23.73 15.87
N GLU A 2 -5.58 24.90 16.29
CA GLU A 2 -6.15 26.19 15.86
C GLU A 2 -5.95 26.48 14.37
N TYR A 3 -4.76 26.20 13.82
CA TYR A 3 -4.47 26.44 12.40
C TYR A 3 -5.39 25.63 11.46
N ALA A 4 -5.62 24.35 11.79
CA ALA A 4 -6.35 23.43 10.92
C ALA A 4 -7.81 23.83 10.68
N ARG A 5 -8.43 24.56 11.62
CA ARG A 5 -9.80 25.09 11.49
C ARG A 5 -9.96 26.04 10.31
N ASN A 6 -8.89 26.72 9.91
CA ASN A 6 -8.88 27.67 8.80
C ASN A 6 -8.49 27.02 7.46
N THR A 7 -8.28 25.70 7.44
CA THR A 7 -7.98 24.95 6.21
C THR A 7 -9.25 24.37 5.60
N PRO A 8 -9.26 24.01 4.30
CA PRO A 8 -10.41 23.36 3.66
C PRO A 8 -10.88 22.06 4.32
N PHE A 9 -10.02 21.41 5.12
CA PHE A 9 -10.37 20.18 5.83
C PHE A 9 -11.06 20.40 7.18
N GLY A 10 -10.95 21.61 7.75
CA GLY A 10 -11.54 22.01 9.04
C GLY A 10 -10.91 21.38 10.29
N GLU A 11 -9.99 20.42 10.12
CA GLU A 11 -9.34 19.66 11.18
C GLU A 11 -8.00 19.07 10.72
N VAL A 12 -7.25 18.46 11.63
CA VAL A 12 -5.97 17.82 11.30
C VAL A 12 -6.22 16.52 10.53
N ILE A 13 -5.47 16.36 9.44
CA ILE A 13 -5.45 15.16 8.64
C ILE A 13 -4.10 14.46 8.77
N ALA A 14 -4.11 13.13 8.67
CA ALA A 14 -2.92 12.32 8.53
C ALA A 14 -2.14 12.71 7.28
N HIS A 15 -0.81 12.83 7.39
CA HIS A 15 0.03 13.03 6.22
C HIS A 15 0.09 11.74 5.37
N GLY A 16 0.14 11.89 4.05
CA GLY A 16 0.12 10.76 3.11
C GLY A 16 1.09 9.62 3.44
N PRO A 17 2.38 9.92 3.72
CA PRO A 17 3.36 8.89 4.12
C PRO A 17 3.00 8.08 5.37
N MET A 18 2.31 8.65 6.37
CA MET A 18 1.90 7.89 7.57
C MET A 18 0.88 6.81 7.22
N VAL A 19 -0.11 7.16 6.40
CA VAL A 19 -1.13 6.23 5.92
C VAL A 19 -0.48 5.11 5.10
N TYR A 20 0.51 5.44 4.25
CA TYR A 20 1.31 4.46 3.53
C TYR A 20 2.12 3.55 4.48
N GLY A 21 2.72 4.12 5.53
CA GLY A 21 3.44 3.36 6.55
C GLY A 21 2.56 2.35 7.28
N ILE A 22 1.34 2.76 7.65
CA ILE A 22 0.35 1.86 8.27
C ILE A 22 -0.05 0.75 7.29
N ALA A 23 -0.30 1.08 6.02
CA ALA A 23 -0.58 0.07 4.99
C ALA A 23 0.59 -0.91 4.80
N GLY A 24 1.84 -0.46 4.90
CA GLY A 24 3.00 -1.33 4.95
C GLY A 24 2.92 -2.34 6.09
N GLY A 25 2.56 -1.89 7.29
CA GLY A 25 2.32 -2.76 8.46
C GLY A 25 1.19 -3.78 8.22
N LEU A 26 0.06 -3.34 7.65
CA LEU A 26 -1.06 -4.22 7.29
C LEU A 26 -0.66 -5.29 6.27
N GLN A 27 0.18 -4.94 5.29
CA GLN A 27 0.71 -5.91 4.33
C GLN A 27 1.53 -6.99 5.04
N TYR A 28 2.42 -6.63 5.98
CA TYR A 28 3.17 -7.62 6.74
C TYR A 28 2.27 -8.49 7.61
N ALA A 29 1.28 -7.88 8.29
CA ALA A 29 0.32 -8.63 9.10
C ALA A 29 -0.53 -9.61 8.29
N SER A 30 -0.69 -9.41 6.98
CA SER A 30 -1.43 -10.34 6.11
C SER A 30 -0.72 -11.67 5.85
N GLY A 31 0.59 -11.77 6.13
CA GLY A 31 1.42 -12.94 5.83
C GLY A 31 1.82 -13.09 4.36
N ILE A 32 1.38 -12.20 3.45
CA ILE A 32 1.69 -12.28 2.00
C ILE A 32 3.19 -12.21 1.70
N ASN A 33 3.98 -11.63 2.62
CA ASN A 33 5.41 -11.44 2.48
C ASN A 33 6.24 -12.56 3.14
N ASP A 34 5.61 -13.47 3.89
CA ASP A 34 6.29 -14.36 4.81
C ASP A 34 7.23 -15.31 4.06
N GLY A 35 8.52 -15.25 4.42
CA GLY A 35 9.59 -16.08 3.85
C GLY A 35 9.90 -15.84 2.36
N THR A 36 9.17 -14.95 1.68
CA THR A 36 9.25 -14.81 0.21
C THR A 36 9.58 -13.41 -0.26
N LEU A 37 9.31 -12.35 0.52
CA LEU A 37 9.65 -10.98 0.13
C LEU A 37 11.17 -10.81 -0.04
N LEU A 38 11.61 -10.31 -1.19
CA LEU A 38 13.02 -9.99 -1.45
C LEU A 38 13.27 -8.49 -1.47
N ALA A 39 12.43 -7.71 -2.17
CA ALA A 39 12.58 -6.27 -2.26
C ALA A 39 11.31 -5.57 -2.75
N LEU A 40 11.02 -4.38 -2.19
CA LEU A 40 10.15 -3.41 -2.83
C LEU A 40 10.97 -2.65 -3.88
N LEU A 41 10.62 -2.79 -5.15
CA LEU A 41 11.38 -2.20 -6.26
C LEU A 41 10.89 -0.80 -6.63
N GLY A 42 9.62 -0.51 -6.38
CA GLY A 42 9.04 0.78 -6.75
C GLY A 42 7.61 0.94 -6.28
N ILE A 43 7.22 2.21 -6.17
CA ILE A 43 5.85 2.65 -5.97
C ILE A 43 5.53 3.60 -7.12
N ASP A 44 4.54 3.23 -7.91
CA ASP A 44 4.09 3.97 -9.08
C ASP A 44 2.66 4.45 -8.88
N LYS A 45 2.27 5.46 -9.65
CA LYS A 45 0.90 6.01 -9.67
C LYS A 45 0.32 6.29 -8.27
N TRP A 46 1.14 6.73 -7.32
CA TRP A 46 0.65 7.08 -5.98
C TRP A 46 -0.25 8.32 -6.06
N ARG A 47 -1.49 8.19 -5.60
CA ARG A 47 -2.50 9.26 -5.58
C ARG A 47 -3.15 9.35 -4.21
N LEU A 48 -3.27 10.58 -3.70
CA LEU A 48 -4.04 10.90 -2.50
C LEU A 48 -5.45 11.30 -2.96
N LYS A 49 -6.43 10.46 -2.68
CA LYS A 49 -7.82 10.59 -3.16
C LYS A 49 -8.73 11.27 -2.16
N GLY A 50 -8.40 11.16 -0.87
CA GLY A 50 -9.16 11.79 0.21
C GLY A 50 -8.31 11.92 1.47
N PRO A 51 -8.73 12.78 2.41
CA PRO A 51 -8.08 12.90 3.70
C PRO A 51 -8.35 11.67 4.57
N VAL A 52 -7.41 11.34 5.46
CA VAL A 52 -7.64 10.44 6.60
C VAL A 52 -7.62 11.31 7.86
N LYS A 53 -8.69 11.26 8.63
CA LYS A 53 -8.88 12.08 9.84
C LYS A 53 -8.65 11.28 11.10
N HIS A 54 -8.57 11.96 12.24
CA HIS A 54 -8.54 11.28 13.53
C HIS A 54 -9.81 10.43 13.71
N GLY A 55 -9.65 9.19 14.19
CA GLY A 55 -10.75 8.25 14.38
C GLY A 55 -11.15 7.46 13.12
N ASP A 56 -10.62 7.79 11.93
CA ASP A 56 -10.81 6.94 10.76
C ASP A 56 -10.08 5.60 10.96
N THR A 57 -10.73 4.53 10.53
CA THR A 57 -10.12 3.19 10.45
C THR A 57 -9.76 2.94 9.00
N ILE A 58 -8.53 2.50 8.74
CA ILE A 58 -8.07 2.19 7.39
C ILE A 58 -7.84 0.69 7.20
N ARG A 59 -8.14 0.21 5.99
CA ARG A 59 -7.91 -1.16 5.52
C ARG A 59 -7.15 -1.14 4.21
N LEU A 60 -6.25 -2.11 4.03
CA LEU A 60 -5.49 -2.28 2.79
C LEU A 60 -6.13 -3.41 1.97
N GLU A 61 -6.50 -3.09 0.73
CA GLU A 61 -6.83 -4.08 -0.29
C GLU A 61 -5.71 -4.13 -1.34
N GLN A 62 -5.30 -5.34 -1.72
CA GLN A 62 -4.26 -5.56 -2.71
C GLN A 62 -4.73 -6.52 -3.79
N THR A 63 -4.60 -6.11 -5.04
CA THR A 63 -4.92 -6.93 -6.22
C THR A 63 -3.64 -7.13 -7.01
N VAL A 64 -3.28 -8.39 -7.31
CA VAL A 64 -2.20 -8.68 -8.27
C VAL A 64 -2.67 -8.26 -9.65
N ILE A 65 -1.99 -7.29 -10.26
CA ILE A 65 -2.30 -6.80 -11.61
C ILE A 65 -1.28 -7.23 -12.66
N GLU A 66 -0.07 -7.60 -12.23
CA GLU A 66 0.96 -8.14 -13.11
C GLU A 66 1.81 -9.18 -12.36
N LYS A 67 2.25 -10.19 -13.10
CA LYS A 67 3.26 -11.17 -12.67
C LYS A 67 4.25 -11.37 -13.79
N LYS A 68 5.54 -11.21 -13.50
CA LYS A 68 6.61 -11.29 -14.48
C LYS A 68 7.78 -12.15 -13.97
N PRO A 69 8.30 -13.10 -14.77
CA PRO A 69 9.54 -13.79 -14.43
C PRO A 69 10.74 -12.84 -14.54
N THR A 70 11.80 -13.10 -13.77
CA THR A 70 13.09 -12.42 -13.97
C THR A 70 14.03 -13.32 -14.77
N SER A 71 15.21 -12.80 -15.13
CA SER A 71 16.27 -13.62 -15.74
C SER A 71 16.79 -14.72 -14.80
N LYS A 72 16.61 -14.57 -13.48
CA LYS A 72 16.94 -15.61 -12.50
C LYS A 72 15.68 -16.39 -12.12
N PRO A 73 15.69 -17.73 -12.18
CA PRO A 73 14.50 -18.54 -11.93
C PRO A 73 14.06 -18.55 -10.46
N ASP A 74 14.96 -18.18 -9.53
CA ASP A 74 14.71 -18.16 -8.08
C ASP A 74 13.83 -16.98 -7.62
N ARG A 75 13.46 -16.06 -8.52
CA ARG A 75 12.72 -14.84 -8.18
C ARG A 75 11.81 -14.34 -9.31
N GLY A 76 10.71 -13.72 -8.91
CA GLY A 76 9.71 -13.12 -9.80
C GLY A 76 9.31 -11.73 -9.32
N ILE A 77 8.71 -10.95 -10.21
CA ILE A 77 8.14 -9.64 -9.92
C ILE A 77 6.62 -9.76 -9.89
N ILE A 78 6.00 -9.19 -8.87
CA ILE A 78 4.56 -9.01 -8.74
C ILE A 78 4.29 -7.51 -8.64
N VAL A 79 3.33 -7.03 -9.43
CA VAL A 79 2.80 -5.67 -9.28
C VAL A 79 1.43 -5.77 -8.62
N PHE A 80 1.29 -5.11 -7.47
CA PHE A 80 0.02 -4.97 -6.78
C PHE A 80 -0.61 -3.62 -7.08
N LYS A 81 -1.87 -3.58 -7.50
CA LYS A 81 -2.71 -2.41 -7.25
C LYS A 81 -3.08 -2.41 -5.76
N ARG A 82 -2.75 -1.35 -5.04
CA ARG A 82 -3.13 -1.16 -3.65
C ARG A 82 -4.17 -0.08 -3.53
N GLU A 83 -5.21 -0.36 -2.78
CA GLU A 83 -6.24 0.59 -2.38
C GLU A 83 -6.27 0.63 -0.86
N ILE A 84 -5.96 1.80 -0.29
CA ILE A 84 -6.16 2.06 1.13
C ILE A 84 -7.56 2.66 1.26
N LYS A 85 -8.44 1.98 1.96
CA LYS A 85 -9.85 2.36 2.15
C LYS A 85 -10.11 2.75 3.60
N ASN A 86 -11.02 3.68 3.81
CA ASN A 86 -11.51 3.99 5.16
C ASN A 86 -12.70 3.09 5.55
N GLN A 87 -13.29 3.32 6.72
CA GLN A 87 -14.46 2.60 7.24
C GLN A 87 -15.76 2.82 6.44
N ARG A 88 -15.77 3.76 5.49
CA ARG A 88 -16.88 4.05 4.59
C ARG A 88 -16.65 3.46 3.19
N ASP A 89 -15.63 2.60 3.04
CA ASP A 89 -15.19 2.00 1.77
C ASP A 89 -14.69 3.01 0.72
N GLU A 90 -14.40 4.25 1.13
CA GLU A 90 -13.82 5.26 0.25
C GLU A 90 -12.32 5.01 0.12
N VAL A 91 -11.80 4.98 -1.11
CA VAL A 91 -10.36 4.92 -1.37
C VAL A 91 -9.74 6.25 -0.99
N VAL A 92 -8.89 6.25 0.04
CA VAL A 92 -8.15 7.45 0.50
C VAL A 92 -6.79 7.57 -0.17
N GLN A 93 -6.17 6.45 -0.52
CA GLN A 93 -4.97 6.41 -1.35
C GLN A 93 -4.99 5.20 -2.30
N GLU A 94 -4.45 5.38 -3.49
CA GLU A 94 -4.18 4.29 -4.44
C GLU A 94 -2.74 4.37 -4.96
N MET A 95 -2.15 3.22 -5.25
CA MET A 95 -0.82 3.12 -5.88
C MET A 95 -0.62 1.75 -6.52
N GLU A 96 0.40 1.63 -7.36
CA GLU A 96 0.93 0.37 -7.84
C GLU A 96 2.25 0.08 -7.10
N ALA A 97 2.39 -1.11 -6.52
CA ALA A 97 3.58 -1.52 -5.79
C ALA A 97 4.25 -2.69 -6.51
N THR A 98 5.47 -2.46 -6.98
CA THR A 98 6.27 -3.46 -7.68
C THR A 98 7.19 -4.14 -6.68
N ILE A 99 7.00 -5.44 -6.47
CA ILE A 99 7.70 -6.21 -5.44
C ILE A 99 8.32 -7.46 -6.05
N MET A 100 9.57 -7.72 -5.66
CA MET A 100 10.28 -8.95 -5.99
C MET A 100 10.05 -9.99 -4.88
N TYR A 101 9.64 -11.18 -5.29
CA TYR A 101 9.44 -12.33 -4.41
C TYR A 101 10.32 -13.51 -4.84
N ARG A 102 10.68 -14.36 -3.88
CA ARG A 102 11.26 -15.67 -4.11
C ARG A 102 10.25 -16.57 -4.82
N CYS A 103 10.68 -17.24 -5.89
CA CYS A 103 9.92 -18.30 -6.53
C CYS A 103 10.15 -19.63 -5.81
N ARG A 104 9.16 -20.52 -5.85
CA ARG A 104 9.38 -21.92 -5.45
C ARG A 104 10.43 -22.54 -6.37
N GLU A 105 11.29 -23.39 -5.82
CA GLU A 105 12.21 -24.18 -6.62
C GLU A 105 11.41 -25.04 -7.61
N ALA A 106 11.92 -25.14 -8.85
CA ALA A 106 11.37 -26.08 -9.81
C ALA A 106 11.76 -27.49 -9.34
N GLY A 107 10.76 -28.31 -8.99
CA GLY A 107 10.94 -29.74 -8.78
C GLY A 107 11.16 -30.47 -10.10
#